data_AF-A0A521HPS1-F1
#
_entry.id   AF-A0A521HPS1-F1
#
_cell.length_a   1.000
_cell.length_b   1.000
_cell.length_c   1.000
_cell.angle_alpha   90.00
_cell.angle_beta   90.00
_cell.angle_gamma   90.00
#
_symmetry.space_group_name_H-M   'P 1'
#
loop_
_entity.id
_entity.type
_entity.pdbx_description
1 polymer ?
#
loop_
_entity_poly.entity_id
_entity_poly.type
_entity_poly.pdbx_seq_one_letter_code
_entity_poly.pdbx_strand_id
1 'polypeptide(L)'
;MTLLALALSGLFACGTMQASASEPWSNETLSRWITYYYLKPNPELFDDAMRTMTSAGWLEEGSSTGPMLGFIAGVVRSNPGKLKVWMEEFEKLDDQKLSTVALGIWYAALPESRKAVFSMMEGRTGVNERLNFLQSGTPLKITEIPLEQGSWVLDANWGYFMATGEREPVLRIISALSWLDEGEGANRILVGGAARWSLMSNAVQHKKVLEICESQAAVQPEDIAKELREIVTAAKDELAKNGPGP
;
A
#
# COMPACT_ATOMS: atom_id res chain seq x y z
N MET A 1 62.93 -24.91 39.16
CA MET A 1 61.58 -24.62 39.69
C MET A 1 61.22 -23.22 39.23
N THR A 2 60.93 -22.97 37.94
CA THR A 2 59.80 -23.37 37.08
C THR A 2 58.51 -22.59 37.39
N LEU A 3 57.90 -22.06 36.32
CA LEU A 3 56.56 -21.46 36.12
C LEU A 3 56.51 -19.92 36.26
N LEU A 4 56.58 -19.12 35.17
CA LEU A 4 55.64 -18.95 34.03
C LEU A 4 54.18 -18.72 34.48
N ALA A 5 53.75 -17.46 34.51
CA ALA A 5 52.34 -17.06 34.55
C ALA A 5 51.98 -16.43 33.20
N LEU A 6 51.03 -17.07 32.52
CA LEU A 6 50.49 -16.71 31.22
C LEU A 6 49.68 -15.41 31.25
N ALA A 7 49.81 -14.64 30.17
CA ALA A 7 48.91 -13.56 29.78
C ALA A 7 47.56 -14.11 29.29
N LEU A 8 46.46 -13.41 29.57
CA LEU A 8 45.26 -13.46 28.75
C LEU A 8 44.65 -12.06 28.62
N SER A 9 44.93 -11.46 27.47
CA SER A 9 44.27 -10.32 26.86
C SER A 9 42.81 -10.66 26.52
N GLY A 10 41.87 -9.96 27.15
CA GLY A 10 40.46 -9.99 26.75
C GLY A 10 40.24 -9.15 25.50
N LEU A 11 40.03 -9.80 24.35
CA LEU A 11 39.49 -9.16 23.16
C LEU A 11 38.07 -8.67 23.46
N PHE A 12 37.85 -7.36 23.33
CA PHE A 12 36.51 -6.81 23.09
C PHE A 12 36.08 -7.21 21.68
N ALA A 13 35.33 -8.31 21.57
CA ALA A 13 34.53 -8.55 20.37
C ALA A 13 33.36 -7.56 20.37
N CYS A 14 33.52 -6.46 19.62
CA CYS A 14 32.41 -5.62 19.20
C CYS A 14 31.54 -6.45 18.26
N GLY A 15 30.54 -7.15 18.82
CA GLY A 15 29.56 -7.88 18.04
C GLY A 15 28.61 -6.89 17.37
N THR A 16 28.83 -6.59 16.09
CA THR A 16 27.80 -6.01 15.24
C THR A 16 26.75 -7.09 14.96
N MET A 17 25.75 -7.22 15.83
CA MET A 17 24.53 -7.93 15.49
C MET A 17 23.59 -6.97 14.78
N GLN A 18 23.61 -6.97 13.46
CA GLN A 18 22.45 -6.59 12.67
C GLN A 18 22.31 -7.62 11.54
N ALA A 19 21.80 -8.80 11.89
CA ALA A 19 21.20 -9.65 10.89
C ALA A 19 19.93 -8.94 10.42
N SER A 20 19.80 -8.68 9.11
CA SER A 20 18.49 -8.32 8.54
C SER A 20 17.56 -9.47 8.91
N ALA A 21 16.43 -9.16 9.54
CA ALA A 21 15.43 -10.16 9.83
C ALA A 21 14.73 -10.49 8.51
N SER A 22 15.36 -11.30 7.67
CA SER A 22 14.72 -11.79 6.44
C SER A 22 13.58 -12.74 6.85
N GLU A 23 12.34 -12.34 6.63
CA GLU A 23 11.20 -13.24 6.76
C GLU A 23 11.19 -14.18 5.55
N PRO A 24 10.96 -15.50 5.71
CA PRO A 24 10.87 -16.40 4.57
C PRO A 24 9.57 -16.12 3.82
N TRP A 25 9.63 -15.21 2.85
CA TRP A 25 8.48 -14.82 2.06
C TRP A 25 8.04 -15.92 1.10
N SER A 26 6.86 -16.49 1.34
CA SER A 26 6.00 -17.04 0.30
C SER A 26 4.99 -15.99 -0.19
N ASN A 27 4.38 -16.20 -1.35
CA ASN A 27 3.28 -15.36 -1.84
C ASN A 27 2.16 -15.22 -0.81
N GLU A 28 1.87 -16.27 -0.04
CA GLU A 28 0.85 -16.25 0.99
C GLU A 28 1.26 -15.38 2.20
N THR A 29 2.48 -15.56 2.71
CA THR A 29 2.97 -14.75 3.84
C THR A 29 3.12 -13.28 3.46
N LEU A 30 3.57 -12.98 2.24
CA LEU A 30 3.71 -11.62 1.73
C LEU A 30 2.33 -10.96 1.55
N SER A 31 1.36 -11.67 0.99
CA SER A 31 -0.02 -11.19 0.86
C SER A 31 -0.61 -10.86 2.22
N ARG A 32 -0.51 -11.78 3.19
CA ARG A 32 -0.98 -11.56 4.56
C ARG A 32 -0.27 -10.37 5.22
N TRP A 33 1.04 -10.26 5.03
CA TRP A 33 1.83 -9.15 5.57
C TRP A 33 1.36 -7.81 5.03
N ILE A 34 1.15 -7.67 3.72
CA ILE A 34 0.60 -6.45 3.10
C ILE A 34 -0.80 -6.16 3.66
N THR A 35 -1.72 -7.12 3.58
CA THR A 35 -3.11 -6.98 3.99
C THR A 35 -3.25 -6.43 5.41
N TYR A 36 -2.40 -6.88 6.33
CA TYR A 36 -2.47 -6.51 7.75
C TYR A 36 -1.33 -5.60 8.23
N TYR A 37 -0.52 -5.04 7.32
CA TYR A 37 0.66 -4.25 7.65
C TYR A 37 0.37 -3.13 8.65
N TYR A 38 -0.74 -2.40 8.45
CA TYR A 38 -1.13 -1.28 9.33
C TYR A 38 -1.36 -1.64 10.80
N LEU A 39 -1.58 -2.93 11.13
CA LEU A 39 -1.75 -3.36 12.52
C LEU A 39 -0.43 -3.31 13.30
N LYS A 40 0.68 -3.60 12.63
CA LYS A 40 2.03 -3.56 13.21
C LYS A 40 3.05 -3.19 12.13
N PRO A 41 3.12 -1.90 11.73
CA PRO A 41 4.04 -1.46 10.68
C PRO A 41 5.49 -1.80 11.04
N ASN A 42 6.17 -2.47 10.12
CA ASN A 42 7.56 -2.89 10.25
C ASN A 42 8.34 -2.51 8.97
N PRO A 43 8.63 -1.21 8.76
CA PRO A 43 9.25 -0.71 7.54
C PRO A 43 10.66 -1.25 7.27
N GLU A 44 11.30 -1.86 8.28
CA GLU A 44 12.58 -2.56 8.11
C GLU A 44 12.48 -3.83 7.24
N LEU A 45 11.28 -4.38 7.03
CA LEU A 45 11.06 -5.51 6.14
C LEU A 45 10.69 -5.11 4.72
N PHE A 46 10.53 -3.80 4.47
CA PHE A 46 9.97 -3.32 3.21
C PHE A 46 10.87 -3.59 2.02
N ASP A 47 12.19 -3.51 2.18
CA ASP A 47 13.15 -3.81 1.12
C ASP A 47 13.13 -5.30 0.74
N ASP A 48 13.12 -6.19 1.72
CA ASP A 48 12.96 -7.64 1.52
C ASP A 48 11.62 -7.96 0.85
N ALA A 49 10.53 -7.35 1.31
CA ALA A 49 9.20 -7.51 0.70
C ALA A 49 9.16 -6.99 -0.75
N MET A 50 9.81 -5.85 -1.04
CA MET A 50 9.93 -5.28 -2.39
C MET A 50 10.68 -6.20 -3.35
N ARG A 51 11.74 -6.87 -2.88
CA ARG A 51 12.45 -7.89 -3.65
C ARG A 51 11.54 -9.08 -3.96
N THR A 52 10.78 -9.57 -2.98
CA THR A 52 9.85 -10.69 -3.22
C THR A 52 8.70 -10.29 -4.15
N MET A 53 8.07 -9.13 -3.97
CA MET A 53 7.02 -8.61 -4.87
C MET A 53 7.52 -8.51 -6.32
N THR A 54 8.77 -8.04 -6.49
CA THR A 54 9.45 -7.98 -7.78
C THR A 54 9.62 -9.38 -8.39
N SER A 55 10.17 -10.33 -7.64
CA SER A 55 10.39 -11.69 -8.12
C SER A 55 9.09 -12.47 -8.40
N ALA A 56 8.00 -12.11 -7.70
CA ALA A 56 6.68 -12.70 -7.87
C ALA A 56 5.84 -12.04 -8.99
N GLY A 57 6.36 -10.98 -9.64
CA GLY A 57 5.68 -10.27 -10.72
C GLY A 57 4.55 -9.32 -10.26
N TRP A 58 4.46 -8.99 -8.97
CA TRP A 58 3.35 -8.19 -8.43
C TRP A 58 3.42 -6.71 -8.82
N LEU A 59 4.59 -6.25 -9.26
CA LEU A 59 4.84 -4.88 -9.74
C LEU A 59 4.68 -4.75 -11.26
N GLU A 60 4.36 -5.84 -11.95
CA GLU A 60 4.08 -5.83 -13.39
C GLU A 60 2.68 -5.25 -13.67
N GLU A 61 2.40 -4.95 -14.93
CA GLU A 61 1.09 -4.41 -15.34
C GLU A 61 -0.01 -5.46 -15.16
N GLY A 62 -1.07 -5.11 -14.42
CA GLY A 62 -2.19 -6.01 -14.20
C GLY A 62 -3.05 -5.61 -12.99
N SER A 63 -3.83 -6.57 -12.48
CA SER A 63 -4.75 -6.35 -11.36
C SER A 63 -4.05 -5.97 -10.04
N SER A 64 -2.79 -6.38 -9.86
CA SER A 64 -2.01 -6.05 -8.66
C SER A 64 -1.41 -4.64 -8.69
N THR A 65 -1.37 -3.97 -9.84
CA THR A 65 -0.68 -2.67 -9.96
C THR A 65 -1.31 -1.59 -9.08
N GLY A 66 -2.64 -1.49 -9.07
CA GLY A 66 -3.37 -0.52 -8.25
C GLY A 66 -3.07 -0.67 -6.74
N PRO A 67 -3.33 -1.85 -6.14
CA PRO A 67 -3.03 -2.09 -4.73
C PRO A 67 -1.55 -1.87 -4.37
N MET A 68 -0.61 -2.36 -5.19
CA MET A 68 0.81 -2.22 -4.89
C MET A 68 1.27 -0.77 -4.96
N LEU A 69 0.80 0.00 -5.93
CA LEU A 69 1.08 1.43 -6.04
C LEU A 69 0.59 2.18 -4.79
N GLY A 70 -0.63 1.88 -4.34
CA GLY A 70 -1.19 2.42 -3.10
C GLY A 70 -0.38 2.05 -1.86
N PHE A 71 0.01 0.78 -1.73
CA PHE A 71 0.78 0.27 -0.60
C PHE A 71 2.17 0.93 -0.53
N ILE A 72 2.89 0.98 -1.65
CA ILE A 72 4.20 1.65 -1.74
C ILE A 72 4.07 3.12 -1.36
N ALA A 73 3.06 3.82 -1.90
CA ALA A 73 2.82 5.23 -1.57
C ALA A 73 2.59 5.45 -0.06
N GLY A 74 1.81 4.57 0.58
CA GLY A 74 1.54 4.64 2.01
C GLY A 74 2.76 4.34 2.89
N VAL A 75 3.54 3.31 2.56
CA VAL A 75 4.77 2.96 3.30
C VAL A 75 5.81 4.07 3.14
N VAL A 76 6.02 4.59 1.93
CA VAL A 76 6.97 5.67 1.66
C VAL A 76 6.57 6.94 2.41
N ARG A 77 5.29 7.34 2.33
CA ARG A 77 4.80 8.54 3.00
C ARG A 77 4.91 8.46 4.52
N SER A 78 4.70 7.27 5.10
CA SER A 78 4.82 7.05 6.54
C SER A 78 6.28 7.01 7.04
N ASN A 79 7.25 6.93 6.12
CA ASN A 79 8.67 6.75 6.43
C ASN A 79 9.58 7.66 5.56
N PRO A 80 9.41 8.99 5.57
CA PRO A 80 10.13 9.88 4.67
C PRO A 80 11.66 9.79 4.82
N GLY A 81 12.15 9.53 6.03
CA GLY A 81 13.59 9.37 6.30
C GLY A 81 14.24 8.12 5.68
N LYS A 82 13.45 7.14 5.22
CA LYS A 82 13.94 5.90 4.61
C LYS A 82 14.01 5.95 3.09
N LEU A 83 13.36 6.92 2.44
CA LEU A 83 13.28 6.99 0.98
C LEU A 83 14.66 6.95 0.32
N LYS A 84 15.63 7.71 0.84
CA LYS A 84 16.99 7.74 0.29
C LYS A 84 17.66 6.35 0.31
N VAL A 85 17.47 5.59 1.39
CA VAL A 85 18.04 4.24 1.53
C VAL A 85 17.37 3.28 0.55
N TRP A 86 16.05 3.35 0.41
CA TRP A 86 15.31 2.49 -0.52
C TRP A 86 15.61 2.79 -1.99
N MET A 87 15.91 4.05 -2.33
CA MET A 87 16.26 4.45 -3.70
C MET A 87 17.48 3.68 -4.24
N GLU A 88 18.50 3.43 -3.41
CA GLU A 88 19.71 2.69 -3.81
C GLU A 88 19.39 1.25 -4.28
N GLU A 89 18.36 0.63 -3.69
CA GLU A 89 17.87 -0.69 -4.11
C GLU A 89 16.92 -0.61 -5.30
N PHE A 90 16.05 0.39 -5.36
CA PHE A 90 15.10 0.56 -6.46
C PHE A 90 15.79 0.84 -7.79
N GLU A 91 16.92 1.54 -7.79
CA GLU A 91 17.73 1.76 -8.99
C GLU A 91 18.32 0.47 -9.58
N LYS A 92 18.23 -0.68 -8.90
CA LYS A 92 18.66 -1.98 -9.46
C LYS A 92 17.54 -2.68 -10.25
N LEU A 93 16.31 -2.17 -10.18
CA LEU A 93 15.16 -2.73 -10.88
C LEU A 93 15.23 -2.45 -12.39
N ASP A 94 14.57 -3.31 -13.18
CA ASP A 94 14.31 -3.03 -14.58
C ASP A 94 13.31 -1.87 -14.74
N ASP A 95 13.21 -1.33 -15.96
CA ASP A 95 12.45 -0.13 -16.25
C ASP A 95 10.95 -0.28 -15.93
N GLN A 96 10.37 -1.46 -16.11
CA GLN A 96 8.94 -1.69 -15.84
C GLN A 96 8.67 -1.62 -14.34
N LYS A 97 9.42 -2.38 -13.54
CA LYS A 97 9.24 -2.43 -12.08
C LYS A 97 9.61 -1.10 -11.43
N LEU A 98 10.69 -0.46 -11.91
CA LEU A 98 11.07 0.87 -11.47
C LEU A 98 9.99 1.90 -11.75
N SER A 99 9.27 1.80 -12.89
CA SER A 99 8.16 2.70 -13.20
C SER A 99 7.02 2.59 -12.18
N THR A 100 6.65 1.37 -11.77
CA THR A 100 5.63 1.14 -10.73
C THR A 100 6.06 1.72 -9.38
N VAL A 101 7.32 1.52 -8.99
CA VAL A 101 7.88 2.09 -7.74
C VAL A 101 7.91 3.61 -7.79
N ALA A 102 8.35 4.19 -8.91
CA ALA A 102 8.40 5.63 -9.11
C ALA A 102 7.00 6.26 -9.01
N LEU A 103 5.95 5.61 -9.53
CA LEU A 103 4.57 6.07 -9.34
C LEU A 103 4.14 5.99 -7.87
N GLY A 104 4.49 4.92 -7.14
CA GLY A 104 4.24 4.85 -5.69
C GLY A 104 4.90 6.01 -4.94
N ILE A 105 6.16 6.35 -5.26
CA ILE A 105 6.89 7.49 -4.68
C ILE A 105 6.25 8.83 -5.08
N TRP A 106 5.83 8.97 -6.34
CA TRP A 106 5.12 10.15 -6.81
C TRP A 106 3.85 10.37 -5.99
N TYR A 107 3.07 9.32 -5.77
CA TYR A 107 1.81 9.41 -5.04
C TYR A 107 1.95 9.37 -3.51
N ALA A 108 3.14 9.11 -2.99
CA ALA A 108 3.48 9.36 -1.59
C ALA A 108 3.46 10.86 -1.25
N ALA A 109 3.59 11.72 -2.26
CA ALA A 109 3.50 13.18 -2.15
C ALA A 109 4.37 13.77 -1.02
N LEU A 110 5.63 13.33 -0.94
CA LEU A 110 6.64 13.93 -0.10
C LEU A 110 7.28 15.13 -0.81
N PRO A 111 7.85 16.10 -0.07
CA PRO A 111 8.56 17.23 -0.69
C PRO A 111 9.65 16.80 -1.68
N GLU A 112 10.28 15.65 -1.43
CA GLU A 112 11.37 15.09 -2.23
C GLU A 112 10.89 14.17 -3.36
N SER A 113 9.61 13.76 -3.38
CA SER A 113 9.07 12.78 -4.34
C SER A 113 9.36 13.16 -5.79
N ARG A 114 9.15 14.43 -6.16
CA ARG A 114 9.40 14.90 -7.53
C ARG A 114 10.86 14.72 -7.93
N LYS A 115 11.78 15.11 -7.04
CA LYS A 115 13.23 15.00 -7.29
C LYS A 115 13.63 13.53 -7.38
N ALA A 116 13.14 12.68 -6.49
CA ALA A 116 13.43 11.25 -6.49
C ALA A 116 12.97 10.58 -7.80
N VAL A 117 11.73 10.82 -8.22
CA VAL A 117 11.18 10.24 -9.45
C VAL A 117 11.94 10.71 -10.69
N PHE A 118 12.30 11.99 -10.77
CA PHE A 118 13.05 12.49 -11.92
C PHE A 118 14.48 11.95 -11.97
N SER A 119 15.11 11.70 -10.82
CA SER A 119 16.39 10.99 -10.74
C SER A 119 16.28 9.57 -11.31
N MET A 120 15.16 8.87 -11.07
CA MET A 120 14.91 7.53 -11.61
C MET A 120 14.66 7.52 -13.13
N MET A 121 14.15 8.63 -13.68
CA MET A 121 13.93 8.78 -15.13
C MET A 121 15.21 9.15 -15.89
N GLU A 122 16.20 9.74 -15.21
CA GLU A 122 17.44 10.22 -15.83
C GLU A 122 18.27 9.06 -16.40
N GLY A 123 18.62 9.14 -17.67
CA GLY A 123 19.40 8.10 -18.36
C GLY A 123 18.65 6.79 -18.65
N ARG A 124 17.35 6.68 -18.32
CA ARG A 124 16.52 5.49 -18.55
C ARG A 124 15.38 5.75 -19.51
N THR A 125 15.59 5.43 -20.79
CA THR A 125 14.59 5.68 -21.84
C THR A 125 13.24 5.02 -21.54
N GLY A 126 13.22 3.76 -21.09
CA GLY A 126 11.96 3.04 -20.85
C GLY A 126 11.16 3.62 -19.68
N VAL A 127 11.83 4.02 -18.59
CA VAL A 127 11.18 4.72 -17.47
C VAL A 127 10.68 6.10 -17.92
N ASN A 128 11.50 6.83 -18.68
CA ASN A 128 11.15 8.16 -19.17
C ASN A 128 9.91 8.12 -20.07
N GLU A 129 9.85 7.22 -21.04
CA GLU A 129 8.70 7.05 -21.95
C GLU A 129 7.40 6.75 -21.19
N ARG A 130 7.48 5.91 -20.14
CA ARG A 130 6.32 5.53 -19.32
C ARG A 130 5.84 6.65 -18.40
N LEU A 131 6.76 7.47 -17.89
CA LEU A 131 6.48 8.47 -16.85
C LEU A 131 6.55 9.92 -17.35
N ASN A 132 6.73 10.15 -18.64
CA ASN A 132 6.85 11.51 -19.21
C ASN A 132 5.64 12.41 -18.89
N PHE A 133 4.45 11.83 -18.70
CA PHE A 133 3.24 12.54 -18.33
C PHE A 133 3.34 13.25 -16.97
N LEU A 134 4.29 12.86 -16.11
CA LEU A 134 4.55 13.50 -14.82
C LEU A 134 5.29 14.84 -14.95
N GLN A 135 5.89 15.15 -16.11
CA GLN A 135 6.71 16.36 -16.29
C GLN A 135 5.95 17.67 -16.03
N SER A 136 4.67 17.71 -16.37
CA SER A 136 3.77 18.86 -16.15
C SER A 136 3.09 18.84 -14.78
N GLY A 137 3.21 17.76 -14.02
CA GLY A 137 2.51 17.55 -12.76
C GLY A 137 3.36 17.89 -11.53
N THR A 138 2.67 17.92 -10.39
CA THR A 138 3.28 17.87 -9.05
C THR A 138 2.85 16.57 -8.36
N PRO A 139 3.70 16.00 -7.47
CA PRO A 139 3.30 14.90 -6.60
C PRO A 139 1.97 15.18 -5.90
N LEU A 140 1.10 14.18 -5.83
CA LEU A 140 -0.29 14.25 -5.38
C LEU A 140 -0.56 13.04 -4.48
N LYS A 141 -1.27 13.17 -3.37
CA LYS A 141 -1.55 12.01 -2.51
C LYS A 141 -2.50 11.04 -3.21
N ILE A 142 -2.37 9.73 -2.99
CA ILE A 142 -3.29 8.71 -3.51
C ILE A 142 -4.77 9.06 -3.27
N THR A 143 -5.07 9.59 -2.10
CA THR A 143 -6.43 9.95 -1.68
C THR A 143 -6.95 11.23 -2.36
N GLU A 144 -6.17 11.86 -3.24
CA GLU A 144 -6.57 13.04 -4.01
C GLU A 144 -6.80 12.70 -5.50
N ILE A 145 -6.41 11.51 -5.96
CA ILE A 145 -6.63 11.06 -7.35
C ILE A 145 -8.13 10.85 -7.61
N PRO A 146 -8.75 11.53 -8.61
CA PRO A 146 -10.17 11.38 -8.93
C PRO A 146 -10.58 9.91 -9.15
N LEU A 147 -11.66 9.48 -8.47
CA LEU A 147 -12.14 8.10 -8.55
C LEU A 147 -12.70 7.75 -9.94
N GLU A 148 -13.08 8.75 -10.74
CA GLU A 148 -13.53 8.59 -12.13
C GLU A 148 -12.43 8.08 -13.07
N GLN A 149 -11.16 8.11 -12.66
CA GLN A 149 -10.07 7.53 -13.45
C GLN A 149 -10.10 5.99 -13.48
N GLY A 150 -10.97 5.35 -12.68
CA GLY A 150 -11.30 3.93 -12.77
C GLY A 150 -11.00 3.15 -11.50
N SER A 151 -11.35 1.86 -11.51
CA SER A 151 -11.28 0.98 -10.34
C SER A 151 -9.86 0.84 -9.76
N TRP A 152 -8.81 1.04 -10.57
CA TRP A 152 -7.43 1.03 -10.07
C TRP A 152 -7.18 2.07 -8.97
N VAL A 153 -7.93 3.20 -8.98
CA VAL A 153 -7.84 4.23 -7.93
C VAL A 153 -8.45 3.73 -6.62
N LEU A 154 -9.57 2.99 -6.69
CA LEU A 154 -10.14 2.33 -5.51
C LEU A 154 -9.13 1.34 -4.93
N ASP A 155 -8.56 0.50 -5.79
CA ASP A 155 -7.59 -0.51 -5.41
C ASP A 155 -6.33 0.13 -4.78
N ALA A 156 -5.87 1.26 -5.32
CA ALA A 156 -4.79 2.04 -4.74
C ALA A 156 -5.16 2.64 -3.38
N ASN A 157 -6.41 3.07 -3.17
CA ASN A 157 -6.87 3.50 -1.84
C ASN A 157 -6.88 2.34 -0.84
N TRP A 158 -7.22 1.12 -1.27
CA TRP A 158 -7.10 -0.07 -0.41
C TRP A 158 -5.65 -0.39 -0.05
N GLY A 159 -4.74 -0.41 -1.03
CA GLY A 159 -3.31 -0.59 -0.77
C GLY A 159 -2.75 0.45 0.18
N TYR A 160 -3.13 1.72 0.00
CA TYR A 160 -2.74 2.80 0.89
C TYR A 160 -3.33 2.64 2.30
N PHE A 161 -4.58 2.19 2.44
CA PHE A 161 -5.16 1.82 3.73
C PHE A 161 -4.38 0.67 4.39
N MET A 162 -4.05 -0.38 3.65
CA MET A 162 -3.27 -1.51 4.17
C MET A 162 -1.89 -1.09 4.67
N ALA A 163 -1.26 -0.11 4.03
CA ALA A 163 0.02 0.45 4.44
C ALA A 163 -0.04 1.40 5.66
N THR A 164 -1.13 2.13 5.85
CA THR A 164 -1.17 3.25 6.81
C THR A 164 -2.22 3.09 7.92
N GLY A 165 -3.27 2.34 7.65
CA GLY A 165 -4.48 2.27 8.46
C GLY A 165 -5.23 3.60 8.54
N GLU A 166 -4.90 4.61 7.72
CA GLU A 166 -5.60 5.90 7.72
C GLU A 166 -7.09 5.73 7.39
N ARG A 167 -7.94 6.56 7.97
CA ARG A 167 -9.38 6.52 7.70
C ARG A 167 -9.75 7.09 6.32
N GLU A 168 -8.98 8.06 5.84
CA GLU A 168 -9.25 8.83 4.62
C GLU A 168 -9.45 7.97 3.35
N PRO A 169 -8.62 6.96 3.03
CA PRO A 169 -8.82 6.12 1.85
C PRO A 169 -10.16 5.36 1.89
N VAL A 170 -10.57 4.88 3.07
CA VAL A 170 -11.86 4.20 3.24
C VAL A 170 -13.02 5.17 3.04
N LEU A 171 -12.91 6.41 3.55
CA LEU A 171 -13.92 7.44 3.30
C LEU A 171 -14.04 7.80 1.83
N ARG A 172 -12.91 7.84 1.11
CA ARG A 172 -12.89 8.06 -0.34
C ARG A 172 -13.64 6.94 -1.06
N ILE A 173 -13.40 5.67 -0.70
CA ILE A 173 -14.11 4.53 -1.27
C ILE A 173 -15.62 4.57 -0.93
N ILE A 174 -15.99 4.95 0.29
CA ILE A 174 -17.40 5.14 0.69
C ILE A 174 -18.08 6.20 -0.18
N SER A 175 -17.38 7.27 -0.56
CA SER A 175 -17.96 8.32 -1.43
C SER A 175 -18.37 7.81 -2.82
N ALA A 176 -17.76 6.72 -3.31
CA ALA A 176 -18.18 6.11 -4.58
C ALA A 176 -19.52 5.36 -4.49
N LEU A 177 -20.09 5.15 -3.30
CA LEU A 177 -21.42 4.54 -3.16
C LEU A 177 -22.53 5.41 -3.74
N SER A 178 -22.34 6.73 -3.85
CA SER A 178 -23.31 7.61 -4.52
C SER A 178 -23.43 7.34 -6.03
N TRP A 179 -22.53 6.54 -6.60
CA TRP A 179 -22.52 6.22 -8.03
C TRP A 179 -23.24 4.91 -8.37
N LEU A 180 -23.93 4.32 -7.40
CA LEU A 180 -24.73 3.12 -7.61
C LEU A 180 -26.03 3.39 -8.39
N ASP A 181 -26.44 4.64 -8.53
CA ASP A 181 -27.68 5.02 -9.20
C ASP A 181 -27.60 4.98 -10.74
N GLU A 182 -28.72 4.58 -11.35
CA GLU A 182 -28.90 4.54 -12.80
C GLU A 182 -28.93 5.97 -13.38
N GLY A 183 -27.91 6.32 -14.17
CA GLY A 183 -27.81 7.63 -14.82
C GLY A 183 -26.43 8.26 -14.72
N GLU A 184 -25.60 7.75 -13.81
CA GLU A 184 -24.18 8.06 -13.75
C GLU A 184 -23.44 7.30 -14.87
N GLY A 185 -22.49 7.92 -15.57
CA GLY A 185 -21.83 7.30 -16.73
C GLY A 185 -21.20 5.93 -16.44
N ALA A 186 -20.99 5.08 -17.47
CA ALA A 186 -20.59 3.68 -17.32
C ALA A 186 -19.40 3.43 -16.36
N ASN A 187 -18.38 4.30 -16.35
CA ASN A 187 -17.25 4.18 -15.42
C ASN A 187 -17.67 4.34 -13.94
N ARG A 188 -18.60 5.26 -13.65
CA ARG A 188 -19.05 5.51 -12.27
C ARG A 188 -19.87 4.35 -11.72
N ILE A 189 -20.73 3.75 -12.54
CA ILE A 189 -21.47 2.53 -12.17
C ILE A 189 -20.50 1.39 -11.81
N LEU A 190 -19.46 1.17 -12.64
CA LEU A 190 -18.45 0.14 -12.39
C LEU A 190 -17.68 0.42 -11.09
N VAL A 191 -17.28 1.67 -10.86
CA VAL A 191 -16.55 2.07 -9.66
C VAL A 191 -17.42 1.97 -8.41
N GLY A 192 -18.68 2.42 -8.46
CA GLY A 192 -19.63 2.30 -7.35
C GLY A 192 -19.92 0.84 -6.96
N GLY A 193 -20.14 -0.03 -7.96
CA GLY A 193 -20.29 -1.46 -7.74
C GLY A 193 -19.04 -2.10 -7.11
N ALA A 194 -17.85 -1.76 -7.60
CA ALA A 194 -16.58 -2.23 -7.05
C ALA A 194 -16.36 -1.71 -5.61
N ALA A 195 -16.73 -0.47 -5.32
CA ALA A 195 -16.68 0.10 -3.97
C ALA A 195 -17.58 -0.66 -3.00
N ARG A 196 -18.85 -0.91 -3.36
CA ARG A 196 -19.80 -1.67 -2.53
C ARG A 196 -19.29 -3.07 -2.22
N TRP A 197 -18.84 -3.80 -3.25
CA TRP A 197 -18.32 -5.15 -3.09
C TRP A 197 -17.06 -5.18 -2.22
N SER A 198 -16.11 -4.29 -2.48
CA SER A 198 -14.83 -4.27 -1.76
C SER A 198 -14.98 -3.78 -0.32
N LEU A 199 -15.90 -2.85 -0.03
CA LEU A 199 -16.21 -2.44 1.35
C LEU A 199 -16.78 -3.60 2.17
N MET A 200 -17.69 -4.40 1.60
CA MET A 200 -18.21 -5.59 2.25
C MET A 200 -17.09 -6.60 2.54
N SER A 201 -16.28 -6.95 1.54
CA SER A 201 -15.17 -7.89 1.71
C SER A 201 -14.14 -7.42 2.75
N ASN A 202 -13.77 -6.13 2.73
CA ASN A 202 -12.79 -5.58 3.66
C ASN A 202 -13.37 -5.33 5.05
N ALA A 203 -14.68 -5.11 5.21
CA ALA A 203 -15.32 -5.03 6.53
C ALA A 203 -15.32 -6.38 7.25
N VAL A 204 -15.33 -7.50 6.52
CA VAL A 204 -15.15 -8.84 7.09
C VAL A 204 -13.69 -9.07 7.52
N GLN A 205 -12.73 -8.65 6.68
CA GLN A 205 -11.29 -8.88 6.94
C GLN A 205 -10.71 -7.93 7.99
N HIS A 206 -11.20 -6.69 8.05
CA HIS A 206 -10.61 -5.63 8.85
C HIS A 206 -11.64 -5.01 9.79
N LYS A 207 -11.47 -5.27 11.09
CA LYS A 207 -12.28 -4.65 12.15
C LYS A 207 -12.36 -3.12 12.01
N LYS A 208 -11.24 -2.48 11.67
CA LYS A 208 -11.17 -1.02 11.46
C LYS A 208 -12.04 -0.54 10.30
N VAL A 209 -12.15 -1.31 9.22
CA VAL A 209 -13.02 -0.97 8.08
C VAL A 209 -14.48 -1.09 8.49
N LEU A 210 -14.86 -2.15 9.21
CA LEU A 210 -16.21 -2.32 9.75
C LEU A 210 -16.61 -1.13 10.65
N GLU A 211 -15.75 -0.74 11.59
CA GLU A 211 -15.97 0.41 12.49
C GLU A 211 -16.12 1.73 11.70
N ILE A 212 -15.36 1.91 10.62
CA ILE A 212 -15.50 3.08 9.74
C ILE A 212 -16.87 3.05 9.06
N CYS A 213 -17.26 1.92 8.46
CA CYS A 213 -18.57 1.77 7.80
C CYS A 213 -19.74 2.04 8.78
N GLU A 214 -19.68 1.50 9.99
CA GLU A 214 -20.68 1.74 11.04
C GLU A 214 -20.79 3.21 11.42
N SER A 215 -19.66 3.85 11.69
CA SER A 215 -19.65 5.28 12.06
C SER A 215 -20.10 6.18 10.91
N GLN A 216 -19.88 5.78 9.65
CA GLN A 216 -20.33 6.52 8.48
C GLN A 216 -21.82 6.31 8.17
N ALA A 217 -22.36 5.13 8.43
CA ALA A 217 -23.80 4.87 8.29
C ALA A 217 -24.68 5.80 9.17
N ALA A 218 -24.11 6.41 10.22
CA ALA A 218 -24.80 7.33 11.12
C ALA A 218 -24.75 8.81 10.68
N VAL A 219 -23.87 9.17 9.74
CA VAL A 219 -23.58 10.59 9.40
C VAL A 219 -23.61 10.91 7.91
N GLN A 220 -23.51 9.90 7.04
CA GLN A 220 -23.59 10.08 5.59
C GLN A 220 -25.02 10.42 5.14
N PRO A 221 -25.20 11.05 3.97
CA PRO A 221 -26.51 11.18 3.32
C PRO A 221 -27.25 9.84 3.18
N GLU A 222 -28.58 9.88 3.13
CA GLU A 222 -29.41 8.67 3.31
C GLU A 222 -29.20 7.59 2.23
N ASP A 223 -28.92 7.98 0.99
CA ASP A 223 -28.54 7.10 -0.12
C ASP A 223 -27.30 6.28 0.22
N ILE A 224 -26.21 6.93 0.66
CA ILE A 224 -24.96 6.28 1.07
C ILE A 224 -25.17 5.51 2.39
N ALA A 225 -25.88 6.10 3.35
CA ALA A 225 -26.08 5.50 4.67
C ALA A 225 -26.86 4.19 4.59
N LYS A 226 -27.85 4.10 3.68
CA LYS A 226 -28.58 2.85 3.40
C LYS A 226 -27.63 1.75 2.94
N GLU A 227 -26.79 2.03 1.93
CA GLU A 227 -25.82 1.07 1.41
C GLU A 227 -24.83 0.63 2.49
N LEU A 228 -24.36 1.56 3.34
CA LEU A 228 -23.48 1.24 4.45
C LEU A 228 -24.15 0.32 5.49
N ARG A 229 -25.44 0.53 5.81
CA ARG A 229 -26.17 -0.37 6.74
C ARG A 229 -26.30 -1.78 6.17
N GLU A 230 -26.52 -1.91 4.86
CA GLU A 230 -26.54 -3.22 4.18
C GLU A 230 -25.15 -3.89 4.22
N ILE A 231 -24.09 -3.15 3.90
CA ILE A 231 -22.69 -3.62 3.97
C ILE A 231 -22.34 -4.10 5.39
N VAL A 232 -22.66 -3.31 6.41
CA VAL A 232 -22.39 -3.64 7.82
C VAL A 232 -23.15 -4.90 8.24
N THR A 233 -24.42 -5.01 7.86
CA THR A 233 -25.25 -6.18 8.17
C THR A 233 -24.67 -7.43 7.52
N ALA A 234 -24.36 -7.38 6.22
CA ALA A 234 -23.77 -8.48 5.48
C ALA A 234 -22.42 -8.91 6.06
N ALA A 235 -21.55 -7.96 6.42
CA ALA A 235 -20.26 -8.26 7.03
C ALA A 235 -20.40 -8.93 8.40
N LYS A 236 -21.32 -8.45 9.25
CA LYS A 236 -21.59 -9.07 10.56
C LYS A 236 -22.16 -10.48 10.45
N ASP A 237 -23.07 -10.69 9.49
CA ASP A 237 -23.64 -12.03 9.23
C ASP A 237 -22.56 -13.00 8.76
N GLU A 238 -21.63 -12.55 7.92
CA GLU A 238 -20.49 -13.36 7.46
C GLU A 238 -19.54 -13.70 8.63
N LEU A 239 -19.20 -12.70 9.45
CA LEU A 239 -18.38 -12.88 10.65
C LEU A 239 -19.03 -13.85 11.66
N ALA A 240 -20.36 -13.82 11.81
CA ALA A 240 -21.08 -14.73 12.69
C ALA A 240 -21.05 -16.18 12.19
N LYS A 241 -21.00 -16.39 10.86
CA LYS A 241 -20.95 -17.73 10.25
C LYS A 241 -19.55 -18.31 10.25
N ASN A 242 -18.56 -17.50 9.86
CA ASN A 242 -17.24 -17.98 9.47
C ASN A 242 -16.10 -17.48 10.38
N GLY A 243 -16.39 -16.58 11.33
CA GLY A 243 -15.37 -15.87 12.10
C GLY A 243 -14.70 -14.75 11.29
N PRO A 244 -13.78 -13.99 11.90
CA PRO A 244 -12.93 -13.05 11.14
C PRO A 244 -12.10 -13.82 10.11
N GLY A 245 -11.82 -13.16 8.98
CA GLY A 245 -10.82 -13.67 8.03
C GLY A 245 -9.48 -13.98 8.70
N PRO A 246 -8.67 -14.88 8.11
CA PRO A 246 -7.38 -15.29 8.68
C PRO A 246 -6.41 -14.13 8.89
#